data_AF-A0A842HYP9-F1
#
_entry.id   AF-A0A842HYP9-F1
#
_cell.length_a   1.000
_cell.length_b   1.000
_cell.length_c   1.000
_cell.angle_alpha   90.00
_cell.angle_beta   90.00
_cell.angle_gamma   90.00
#
_symmetry.space_group_name_H-M   'P 1'
#
loop_
_entity.id
_entity.type
_entity.pdbx_description
1 polymer ?
#
loop_
_entity_poly.entity_id
_entity_poly.type
_entity_poly.pdbx_seq_one_letter_code
_entity_poly.pdbx_strand_id
1 'polypeptide(L)'
;MLRFCLSALALAVLPLAAQAAEPRAIANTVAEAIEGNYFDENRAVEIADTVRRRAQSGALDGIENPLSLASALTAIIEPFDGHFRVTWASPAEAGDSEEEASENPAGRSLYGFGDQIRRAGYGFATVSILPGNIGYIEMTNFADIDFDDPADPAKRAADAALALIAASDAVIIDLRTNGGGSPAMVGYLVSAFTPAGAPIYNEFQYRGGSASEAPGVYYAAPRLETPLYIVTSARTGSAAEALPYTLQAADRAVVVGEATAGGANPGGTIDVGEGFTVFVSNGSPVNPITGGNWEGSGVVPDVEVPAEDALRHAQILALDALASRVDAAYRNDIAWSRAALEADESAENSADLAALAGSYGPYRIEAADDGLLLHQGRRPVKRLGRVSGDLFFERANPLIRYRFVREDGAVLALETHFASGDLRRQERE
;
A
#
# COMPACT_ATOMS: atom_id res chain seq x y z
N MET A 1 61.83 -15.02 -61.38
CA MET A 1 60.91 -14.12 -60.64
C MET A 1 59.48 -14.50 -60.98
N LEU A 2 58.85 -15.30 -60.12
CA LEU A 2 57.48 -15.80 -60.24
C LEU A 2 56.53 -14.77 -59.60
N ARG A 3 55.47 -14.33 -60.28
CA ARG A 3 54.39 -13.51 -59.69
C ARG A 3 53.09 -14.32 -59.69
N PHE A 4 52.68 -14.77 -58.52
CA PHE A 4 51.34 -15.30 -58.26
C PHE A 4 50.37 -14.12 -58.05
N CYS A 5 49.31 -14.03 -58.85
CA CYS A 5 48.16 -13.17 -58.56
C CYS A 5 47.15 -14.00 -57.74
N LEU A 6 46.97 -13.65 -56.47
CA LEU A 6 45.81 -14.10 -55.69
C LEU A 6 44.66 -13.13 -55.92
N SER A 7 43.59 -13.62 -56.55
CA SER A 7 42.30 -12.94 -56.63
C SER A 7 41.51 -13.29 -55.37
N ALA A 8 41.32 -12.33 -54.47
CA ALA A 8 40.45 -12.48 -53.30
C ALA A 8 38.99 -12.27 -53.73
N LEU A 9 38.19 -13.33 -53.67
CA LEU A 9 36.74 -13.28 -53.83
C LEU A 9 36.13 -12.84 -52.50
N ALA A 10 35.67 -11.60 -52.40
CA ALA A 10 34.94 -11.11 -51.23
C ALA A 10 33.50 -11.64 -51.27
N LEU A 11 33.19 -12.61 -50.41
CA LEU A 11 31.80 -12.98 -50.10
C LEU A 11 31.21 -11.85 -49.24
N ALA A 12 30.31 -11.06 -49.81
CA ALA A 12 29.50 -10.12 -49.05
C ALA A 12 28.46 -10.92 -48.24
N VAL A 13 28.71 -11.10 -46.95
CA VAL A 13 27.67 -11.50 -46.00
C VAL A 13 26.79 -10.28 -45.81
N LEU A 14 25.62 -10.26 -46.47
CA LEU A 14 24.59 -9.28 -46.17
C LEU A 14 24.06 -9.58 -44.76
N PRO A 15 24.03 -8.59 -43.84
CA PRO A 15 23.39 -8.79 -42.56
C PRO A 15 21.90 -9.08 -42.82
N LEU A 16 21.36 -10.12 -42.19
CA LEU A 16 19.91 -10.30 -42.08
C LEU A 16 19.40 -9.07 -41.33
N ALA A 17 18.85 -8.09 -42.03
CA ALA A 17 18.09 -7.04 -41.40
C ALA A 17 16.89 -7.73 -40.73
N ALA A 18 16.75 -7.57 -39.41
CA ALA A 18 15.51 -7.93 -38.73
C ALA A 18 14.37 -7.26 -39.51
N GLN A 19 13.44 -8.07 -40.01
CA GLN A 19 12.28 -7.58 -40.75
C GLN A 19 11.54 -6.63 -39.79
N ALA A 20 11.43 -5.35 -40.15
CA ALA A 20 10.71 -4.40 -39.30
C ALA A 20 9.29 -4.93 -39.05
N ALA A 21 8.86 -4.99 -37.79
CA ALA A 21 7.55 -5.49 -37.41
C ALA A 21 6.48 -4.70 -38.19
N GLU A 22 5.71 -5.40 -39.03
CA GLU A 22 4.63 -4.79 -39.81
C GLU A 22 3.54 -4.30 -38.85
N PRO A 23 3.27 -2.98 -38.73
CA PRO A 23 2.37 -2.44 -37.71
C PRO A 23 0.98 -3.06 -37.71
N ARG A 24 0.48 -3.41 -38.91
CA ARG A 24 -0.83 -4.05 -39.08
C ARG A 24 -0.84 -5.50 -38.61
N ALA A 25 0.27 -6.22 -38.76
CA ALA A 25 0.38 -7.59 -38.26
C ALA A 25 0.35 -7.61 -36.72
N ILE A 26 1.13 -6.73 -36.08
CA ILE A 26 1.13 -6.59 -34.62
C ILE A 26 -0.23 -6.12 -34.09
N ALA A 27 -0.90 -5.19 -34.79
CA ALA A 27 -2.25 -4.78 -34.41
C ALA A 27 -3.26 -5.96 -34.45
N ASN A 28 -3.13 -6.86 -35.42
CA ASN A 28 -3.98 -8.05 -35.50
C ASN A 28 -3.69 -9.04 -34.38
N THR A 29 -2.43 -9.31 -34.04
CA THR A 29 -2.09 -10.21 -32.92
C THR A 29 -2.54 -9.63 -31.57
N VAL A 30 -2.43 -8.32 -31.38
CA VAL A 30 -3.02 -7.62 -30.22
C VAL A 30 -4.54 -7.80 -30.19
N ALA A 31 -5.23 -7.61 -31.32
CA ALA A 31 -6.68 -7.80 -31.39
C ALA A 31 -7.09 -9.25 -31.06
N GLU A 32 -6.36 -10.24 -31.58
CA GLU A 32 -6.59 -11.66 -31.29
C GLU A 32 -6.34 -11.99 -29.81
N ALA A 33 -5.28 -11.45 -29.21
CA ALA A 33 -4.99 -11.63 -27.79
C ALA A 33 -6.11 -11.06 -26.92
N ILE A 34 -6.61 -9.87 -27.23
CA ILE A 34 -7.74 -9.26 -26.51
C ILE A 34 -9.01 -10.11 -26.68
N GLU A 35 -9.38 -10.44 -27.92
CA GLU A 35 -10.60 -11.21 -28.23
C GLU A 35 -10.63 -12.57 -27.52
N GLY A 36 -9.48 -13.24 -27.43
CA GLY A 36 -9.36 -14.55 -26.80
C GLY A 36 -9.30 -14.55 -25.28
N ASN A 37 -8.83 -13.47 -24.65
CA ASN A 37 -8.45 -13.48 -23.23
C ASN A 37 -9.20 -12.46 -22.35
N TYR A 38 -9.80 -11.43 -22.94
CA TYR A 38 -10.56 -10.46 -22.15
C TYR A 38 -11.78 -11.13 -21.50
N PHE A 39 -12.09 -10.75 -20.25
CA PHE A 39 -13.10 -11.45 -19.45
C PHE A 39 -14.53 -11.34 -20.02
N ASP A 40 -14.92 -10.16 -20.52
CA ASP A 40 -16.21 -9.95 -21.19
C ASP A 40 -16.08 -10.28 -22.67
N GLU A 41 -16.60 -11.42 -23.09
CA GLU A 41 -16.47 -11.92 -24.47
C GLU A 41 -17.08 -10.97 -25.51
N ASN A 42 -18.20 -10.33 -25.20
CA ASN A 42 -18.86 -9.43 -26.14
C ASN A 42 -18.04 -8.16 -26.33
N ARG A 43 -17.56 -7.60 -25.22
CA ARG A 43 -16.70 -6.41 -25.23
C ARG A 43 -15.34 -6.70 -25.85
N ALA A 44 -14.80 -7.91 -25.66
CA ALA A 44 -13.55 -8.37 -26.27
C ALA A 44 -13.61 -8.25 -27.80
N VAL A 45 -14.71 -8.70 -28.42
CA VAL A 45 -14.94 -8.60 -29.87
C VAL A 45 -15.00 -7.13 -30.32
N GLU A 46 -15.72 -6.28 -29.58
CA GLU A 46 -15.82 -4.85 -29.89
C GLU A 46 -14.46 -4.15 -29.88
N ILE A 47 -13.63 -4.42 -28.86
CA ILE A 47 -12.29 -3.86 -28.71
C ILE A 47 -11.39 -4.34 -29.85
N ALA A 48 -11.36 -5.65 -30.09
CA ALA A 48 -10.55 -6.27 -31.14
C ALA A 48 -10.90 -5.72 -32.53
N ASP A 49 -12.19 -5.59 -32.84
CA ASP A 49 -12.65 -4.99 -34.09
C ASP A 49 -12.26 -3.51 -34.20
N THR A 50 -12.24 -2.78 -33.09
CA THR A 50 -11.76 -1.39 -33.08
C THR A 50 -10.28 -1.32 -33.46
N VAL A 51 -9.44 -2.18 -32.89
CA VAL A 51 -8.00 -2.26 -33.24
C VAL A 51 -7.83 -2.60 -34.72
N ARG A 52 -8.52 -3.63 -35.21
CA ARG A 52 -8.48 -4.04 -36.63
C ARG A 52 -8.91 -2.92 -37.57
N ARG A 53 -10.01 -2.21 -37.28
CA ARG A 53 -10.48 -1.07 -38.08
C ARG A 53 -9.46 0.06 -38.12
N ARG A 54 -8.85 0.41 -36.98
CA ARG A 54 -7.80 1.44 -36.89
C ARG A 54 -6.59 1.05 -37.75
N ALA A 55 -6.12 -0.18 -37.65
CA ALA A 55 -5.02 -0.68 -38.48
C ALA A 55 -5.36 -0.64 -39.99
N GLN A 56 -6.56 -1.10 -40.37
CA GLN A 56 -7.02 -1.10 -41.78
C GLN A 56 -7.19 0.30 -42.37
N SER A 57 -7.53 1.29 -41.54
CA SER A 57 -7.63 2.70 -41.97
C SER A 57 -6.27 3.36 -42.24
N GLY A 58 -5.17 2.66 -41.93
CA GLY A 58 -3.81 3.17 -42.04
C GLY A 58 -3.36 4.04 -40.88
N ALA A 59 -4.10 4.07 -39.76
CA ALA A 59 -3.77 4.90 -38.59
C ALA A 59 -2.43 4.53 -37.92
N LEU A 60 -1.91 3.33 -38.20
CA LEU A 60 -0.64 2.82 -37.68
C LEU A 60 0.45 2.79 -38.77
N ASP A 61 0.11 3.13 -40.02
CA ASP A 61 1.04 3.04 -41.14
C ASP A 61 2.16 4.09 -40.98
N GLY A 62 3.40 3.69 -41.28
CA GLY A 62 4.58 4.56 -41.17
C GLY A 62 5.14 4.73 -39.75
N ILE A 63 4.56 4.06 -38.74
CA ILE A 63 5.16 3.99 -37.40
C ILE A 63 6.23 2.89 -37.40
N GLU A 64 7.49 3.28 -37.61
CA GLU A 64 8.62 2.34 -37.69
C GLU A 64 9.24 2.00 -36.32
N ASN A 65 9.12 2.90 -35.34
CA ASN A 65 9.69 2.71 -34.01
C ASN A 65 8.77 1.82 -33.15
N PRO A 66 9.24 0.67 -32.63
CA PRO A 66 8.39 -0.26 -31.88
C PRO A 66 7.75 0.32 -30.61
N LEU A 67 8.47 1.16 -29.86
CA LEU A 67 7.92 1.84 -28.68
C LEU A 67 6.81 2.83 -29.06
N SER A 68 6.95 3.49 -30.22
CA SER A 68 5.91 4.38 -30.75
C SER A 68 4.69 3.60 -31.21
N LEU A 69 4.88 2.41 -31.82
CA LEU A 69 3.78 1.52 -32.19
C LEU A 69 3.04 0.99 -30.95
N ALA A 70 3.77 0.56 -29.92
CA ALA A 70 3.18 0.13 -28.65
C ALA A 70 2.35 1.24 -27.99
N SER A 71 2.86 2.49 -28.00
CA SER A 71 2.15 3.65 -27.49
C SER A 71 0.88 3.95 -28.30
N ALA A 72 0.95 3.89 -29.63
CA ALA A 72 -0.19 4.12 -30.52
C ALA A 72 -1.28 3.04 -30.35
N LEU A 73 -0.88 1.76 -30.23
CA LEU A 73 -1.79 0.66 -29.95
C LEU A 73 -2.45 0.82 -28.58
N THR A 74 -1.67 1.17 -27.54
CA THR A 74 -2.21 1.46 -26.20
C THR A 74 -3.29 2.54 -26.25
N ALA A 75 -3.06 3.65 -26.96
CA ALA A 75 -4.03 4.73 -27.07
C ALA A 75 -5.34 4.33 -27.78
N ILE A 76 -5.35 3.24 -28.55
CA ILE A 76 -6.57 2.71 -29.17
C ILE A 76 -7.40 1.92 -28.15
N ILE A 77 -6.76 1.18 -27.24
CA ILE A 77 -7.42 0.20 -26.36
C ILE A 77 -7.66 0.72 -24.94
N GLU A 78 -6.83 1.64 -24.44
CA GLU A 78 -6.94 2.22 -23.09
C GLU A 78 -8.33 2.81 -22.76
N PRO A 79 -9.05 3.46 -23.68
CA PRO A 79 -10.40 3.95 -23.39
C PRO A 79 -11.43 2.86 -23.05
N PHE A 80 -11.15 1.60 -23.36
CA PHE A 80 -12.04 0.48 -23.08
C PHE A 80 -11.80 -0.15 -21.70
N ASP A 81 -10.56 -0.10 -21.22
CA ASP A 81 -10.11 -0.60 -19.91
C ASP A 81 -8.76 0.07 -19.57
N GLY A 82 -8.68 0.66 -18.37
CA GLY A 82 -7.48 1.40 -17.92
C GLY A 82 -6.25 0.52 -17.70
N HIS A 83 -6.42 -0.81 -17.61
CA HIS A 83 -5.33 -1.76 -17.46
C HIS A 83 -4.63 -2.09 -18.78
N PHE A 84 -5.28 -1.82 -19.93
CA PHE A 84 -4.68 -2.14 -21.22
C PHE A 84 -3.39 -1.36 -21.43
N ARG A 85 -2.31 -2.12 -21.65
CA ARG A 85 -1.01 -1.56 -22.01
C ARG A 85 -0.35 -2.47 -23.02
N VAL A 86 0.04 -1.91 -24.16
CA VAL A 86 0.98 -2.56 -25.07
C VAL A 86 2.37 -2.08 -24.72
N THR A 87 3.30 -3.01 -24.52
CA THR A 87 4.72 -2.70 -24.28
C THR A 87 5.58 -3.38 -25.33
N TRP A 88 6.82 -2.93 -25.43
CA TRP A 88 7.81 -3.56 -26.30
C TRP A 88 9.16 -3.59 -25.58
N ALA A 89 9.82 -4.74 -25.65
CA ALA A 89 11.20 -4.93 -25.23
C ALA A 89 12.00 -5.56 -26.36
N SER A 90 13.30 -5.28 -26.43
CA SER A 90 14.17 -5.87 -27.45
C SER A 90 14.24 -7.40 -27.27
N PRO A 91 13.91 -8.20 -28.31
CA PRO A 91 14.02 -9.66 -28.22
C PRO A 91 15.42 -10.16 -27.89
N ALA A 92 16.46 -9.38 -28.25
CA ALA A 92 17.85 -9.69 -27.92
C ALA A 92 18.17 -9.48 -26.43
N GLU A 93 17.51 -8.53 -25.76
CA GLU A 93 17.69 -8.28 -24.32
C GLU A 93 16.87 -9.24 -23.45
N ALA A 94 15.79 -9.82 -24.01
CA ALA A 94 14.99 -10.83 -23.32
C ALA A 94 15.75 -12.16 -23.13
N GLY A 95 16.57 -12.58 -24.11
CA GLY A 95 17.34 -13.83 -24.07
C GLY A 95 18.44 -13.86 -22.99
N ASP A 96 19.09 -12.72 -22.72
CA ASP A 96 20.13 -12.62 -21.69
C ASP A 96 19.55 -12.80 -20.26
N SER A 97 18.27 -12.45 -20.06
CA SER A 97 17.59 -12.57 -18.76
C SER A 97 17.25 -14.01 -18.36
N GLU A 98 17.03 -14.90 -19.33
CA GLU A 98 16.77 -16.32 -19.09
C GLU A 98 18.06 -17.10 -18.77
N GLU A 99 19.20 -16.73 -19.36
CA GLU A 99 20.51 -17.32 -19.06
C GLU A 99 20.99 -16.93 -17.64
N GLU A 100 20.83 -15.67 -17.23
CA GLU A 100 21.19 -15.22 -15.88
C GLU A 100 20.34 -15.87 -14.77
N ALA A 101 19.09 -16.24 -15.05
CA ALA A 101 18.23 -16.96 -14.11
C ALA A 101 18.71 -18.41 -13.86
N SER A 102 19.43 -19.00 -14.83
CA SER A 102 19.88 -20.39 -14.79
C SER A 102 21.11 -20.63 -13.90
N GLU A 103 21.90 -19.59 -13.58
CA GLU A 103 23.15 -19.71 -12.82
C GLU A 103 22.99 -19.60 -11.29
N ASN A 104 21.78 -19.37 -10.76
CA ASN A 104 21.57 -19.29 -9.31
C ASN A 104 21.28 -20.69 -8.70
N PRO A 105 22.16 -21.23 -7.83
CA PRO A 105 21.95 -22.54 -7.19
C PRO A 105 20.74 -22.63 -6.25
N ALA A 106 20.08 -21.51 -5.93
CA ALA A 106 18.81 -21.46 -5.21
C ALA A 106 17.57 -21.34 -6.13
N GLY A 107 17.75 -21.24 -7.45
CA GLY A 107 16.67 -21.01 -8.42
C GLY A 107 16.00 -19.63 -8.28
N ARG A 108 16.68 -18.65 -7.69
CA ARG A 108 16.12 -17.32 -7.39
C ARG A 108 16.68 -16.27 -8.34
N SER A 109 15.83 -15.47 -8.97
CA SER A 109 16.29 -14.23 -9.59
C SER A 109 16.58 -13.21 -8.48
N LEU A 110 17.85 -12.89 -8.24
CA LEU A 110 18.22 -11.79 -7.33
C LEU A 110 17.68 -10.48 -7.93
N TYR A 111 17.04 -9.67 -7.10
CA TYR A 111 16.31 -8.46 -7.53
C TYR A 111 15.07 -8.74 -8.40
N GLY A 112 14.71 -10.00 -8.65
CA GLY A 112 13.44 -10.37 -9.27
C GLY A 112 12.24 -10.15 -8.34
N PHE A 113 11.04 -10.14 -8.91
CA PHE A 113 9.78 -9.84 -8.21
C PHE A 113 9.60 -10.62 -6.90
N GLY A 114 9.86 -11.94 -6.91
CA GLY A 114 9.79 -12.77 -5.71
C GLY A 114 10.80 -12.39 -4.61
N ASP A 115 12.03 -12.00 -4.96
CA ASP A 115 13.01 -11.54 -3.98
C ASP A 115 12.63 -10.16 -3.41
N GLN A 116 12.04 -9.29 -4.22
CA GLN A 116 11.52 -7.99 -3.77
C GLN A 116 10.41 -8.15 -2.74
N ILE A 117 9.40 -9.01 -3.00
CA ILE A 117 8.33 -9.33 -2.05
C ILE A 117 8.91 -9.87 -0.74
N ARG A 118 9.84 -10.83 -0.81
CA ARG A 118 10.50 -11.40 0.36
C ARG A 118 11.26 -10.35 1.17
N ARG A 119 12.01 -9.46 0.50
CA ARG A 119 12.77 -8.38 1.14
C ARG A 119 11.88 -7.31 1.76
N ALA A 120 10.66 -7.15 1.24
CA ALA A 120 9.62 -6.28 1.80
C ALA A 120 8.77 -6.98 2.88
N GLY A 121 9.24 -8.08 3.47
CA GLY A 121 8.52 -8.78 4.54
C GLY A 121 7.19 -9.38 4.08
N TYR A 122 7.10 -9.79 2.80
CA TYR A 122 5.86 -10.24 2.17
C TYR A 122 4.74 -9.19 2.15
N GLY A 123 5.15 -7.92 2.18
CA GLY A 123 4.25 -6.77 2.18
C GLY A 123 4.04 -6.14 3.55
N PHE A 124 4.35 -6.83 4.65
CA PHE A 124 4.23 -6.28 6.01
C PHE A 124 5.45 -5.43 6.38
N ALA A 125 5.43 -4.15 6.02
CA ALA A 125 6.56 -3.24 6.22
C ALA A 125 6.75 -2.83 7.68
N THR A 126 5.64 -2.52 8.37
CA THR A 126 5.64 -2.12 9.77
C THR A 126 4.50 -2.82 10.50
N VAL A 127 4.79 -3.39 11.67
CA VAL A 127 3.77 -3.87 12.60
C VAL A 127 4.12 -3.37 14.00
N SER A 128 3.20 -2.64 14.64
CA SER A 128 3.47 -2.01 15.93
C SER A 128 2.20 -1.81 16.76
N ILE A 129 2.39 -1.39 18.02
CA ILE A 129 1.32 -0.92 18.90
C ILE A 129 1.51 0.58 19.08
N LEU A 130 0.55 1.36 18.60
CA LEU A 130 0.48 2.81 18.76
C LEU A 130 -0.10 3.18 20.13
N PRO A 131 0.10 4.43 20.59
CA PRO A 131 -0.51 4.92 21.82
C PRO A 131 -2.03 4.70 21.86
N GLY A 132 -2.56 4.38 23.04
CA GLY A 132 -3.96 3.94 23.21
C GLY A 132 -4.20 2.47 22.88
N ASN A 133 -3.14 1.66 22.82
CA ASN A 133 -3.17 0.22 22.52
C ASN A 133 -3.81 -0.10 21.15
N ILE A 134 -3.47 0.69 20.14
CA ILE A 134 -3.97 0.52 18.77
C ILE A 134 -2.96 -0.31 17.98
N GLY A 135 -3.37 -1.46 17.46
CA GLY A 135 -2.57 -2.25 16.54
C GLY A 135 -2.44 -1.54 15.19
N TYR A 136 -1.23 -1.45 14.67
CA TYR A 136 -0.95 -0.83 13.38
C TYR A 136 -0.22 -1.81 12.47
N ILE A 137 -0.73 -1.96 11.24
CA ILE A 137 -0.13 -2.77 10.18
C ILE A 137 0.04 -1.89 8.96
N GLU A 138 1.27 -1.61 8.56
CA GLU A 138 1.59 -0.98 7.28
C GLU A 138 1.86 -2.05 6.24
N MET A 139 1.12 -2.00 5.13
CA MET A 139 1.31 -2.93 4.03
C MET A 139 1.71 -2.21 2.75
N THR A 140 2.74 -2.70 2.07
CA THR A 140 3.25 -2.13 0.81
C THR A 140 2.89 -2.98 -0.41
N ASN A 141 2.46 -4.23 -0.20
CA ASN A 141 2.05 -5.18 -1.22
C ASN A 141 1.22 -6.29 -0.56
N PHE A 142 0.39 -7.00 -1.32
CA PHE A 142 -0.25 -8.26 -0.93
C PHE A 142 0.47 -9.44 -1.59
N ALA A 143 1.33 -10.13 -0.85
CA ALA A 143 2.01 -11.31 -1.35
C ALA A 143 1.02 -12.46 -1.59
N ASP A 144 1.30 -13.31 -2.58
CA ASP A 144 0.48 -14.50 -2.79
C ASP A 144 0.64 -15.51 -1.65
N ILE A 145 -0.42 -16.28 -1.37
CA ILE A 145 -0.42 -17.33 -0.35
C ILE A 145 -0.76 -18.65 -1.04
N ASP A 146 0.16 -19.61 -0.97
CA ASP A 146 -0.18 -21.01 -1.25
C ASP A 146 -0.80 -21.64 0.00
N PHE A 147 -2.12 -21.84 -0.01
CA PHE A 147 -2.83 -22.44 1.12
C PHE A 147 -2.58 -23.94 1.27
N ASP A 148 -2.04 -24.60 0.24
CA ASP A 148 -1.66 -26.02 0.30
C ASP A 148 -0.28 -26.23 0.96
N ASP A 149 0.52 -25.16 1.13
CA ASP A 149 1.76 -25.17 1.91
C ASP A 149 1.55 -24.59 3.33
N PRO A 150 1.50 -25.43 4.39
CA PRO A 150 1.39 -24.95 5.76
C PRO A 150 2.59 -24.09 6.22
N ALA A 151 3.72 -24.16 5.51
CA ALA A 151 4.91 -23.39 5.78
C ALA A 151 5.06 -22.15 4.88
N ASP A 152 4.03 -21.82 4.08
CA ASP A 152 4.04 -20.67 3.18
C ASP A 152 4.49 -19.40 3.92
N PRO A 153 5.52 -18.71 3.42
CA PRO A 153 6.14 -17.64 4.16
C PRO A 153 5.31 -16.34 4.16
N ALA A 154 4.44 -16.11 3.17
CA ALA A 154 3.54 -14.96 3.15
C ALA A 154 2.43 -15.15 4.20
N LYS A 155 1.84 -16.34 4.28
CA LYS A 155 0.88 -16.68 5.33
C LYS A 155 1.51 -16.57 6.72
N ARG A 156 2.73 -17.07 6.90
CA ARG A 156 3.46 -16.93 8.19
C ARG A 156 3.73 -15.48 8.57
N ALA A 157 4.02 -14.61 7.59
CA ALA A 157 4.17 -13.19 7.83
C ALA A 157 2.85 -12.55 8.30
N ALA A 158 1.73 -12.89 7.65
CA ALA A 158 0.40 -12.46 8.06
C ALA A 158 0.05 -12.95 9.47
N ASP A 159 0.30 -14.22 9.77
CA ASP A 159 0.10 -14.80 11.11
C ASP A 159 0.91 -14.07 12.17
N ALA A 160 2.18 -13.75 11.89
CA ALA A 160 3.05 -13.01 12.81
C ALA A 160 2.56 -11.58 13.05
N ALA A 161 2.12 -10.88 11.99
CA ALA A 161 1.58 -9.54 12.09
C ALA A 161 0.31 -9.52 12.95
N LEU A 162 -0.65 -10.40 12.65
CA LEU A 162 -1.90 -10.53 13.39
C LEU A 162 -1.66 -10.96 14.86
N ALA A 163 -0.69 -11.84 15.11
CA ALA A 163 -0.31 -12.26 16.46
C ALA A 163 0.29 -11.10 17.27
N LEU A 164 1.14 -10.25 16.66
CA LEU A 164 1.73 -9.11 17.35
C LEU A 164 0.66 -8.14 17.86
N ILE A 165 -0.37 -7.89 17.04
CA ILE A 165 -1.44 -6.97 17.41
C ILE A 165 -2.59 -7.63 18.17
N ALA A 166 -2.54 -8.93 18.49
CA ALA A 166 -3.70 -9.68 18.99
C ALA A 166 -4.36 -9.09 20.25
N ALA A 167 -3.59 -8.41 21.10
CA ALA A 167 -4.06 -7.78 22.35
C ALA A 167 -4.40 -6.29 22.23
N SER A 168 -4.40 -5.72 21.01
CA SER A 168 -4.81 -4.32 20.81
C SER A 168 -6.30 -4.13 21.02
N ASP A 169 -6.72 -2.90 21.33
CA ASP A 169 -8.13 -2.57 21.52
C ASP A 169 -8.80 -2.08 20.23
N ALA A 170 -8.02 -1.56 19.28
CA ALA A 170 -8.43 -1.19 17.93
C ALA A 170 -7.30 -1.51 16.92
N VAL A 171 -7.62 -1.56 15.63
CA VAL A 171 -6.65 -1.85 14.56
C VAL A 171 -6.74 -0.83 13.43
N ILE A 172 -5.58 -0.42 12.94
CA ILE A 172 -5.42 0.39 11.73
C ILE A 172 -4.58 -0.41 10.73
N ILE A 173 -5.08 -0.59 9.50
CA ILE A 173 -4.32 -1.14 8.37
C ILE A 173 -4.01 0.01 7.42
N ASP A 174 -2.72 0.25 7.17
CA ASP A 174 -2.25 1.32 6.28
C ASP A 174 -1.88 0.79 4.91
N LEU A 175 -2.64 1.23 3.91
CA LEU A 175 -2.52 0.85 2.51
C LEU A 175 -2.13 2.04 1.63
N ARG A 176 -1.75 3.19 2.21
CA ARG A 176 -1.49 4.43 1.46
C ARG A 176 -0.40 4.29 0.40
N THR A 177 0.52 3.35 0.57
CA THR A 177 1.60 3.07 -0.40
C THR A 177 1.46 1.71 -1.07
N ASN A 178 0.32 1.04 -0.94
CA ASN A 178 0.11 -0.32 -1.43
C ASN A 178 -0.53 -0.33 -2.83
N GLY A 179 0.23 -0.75 -3.83
CA GLY A 179 -0.26 -0.84 -5.22
C GLY A 179 -1.06 -2.11 -5.54
N GLY A 180 -1.23 -3.03 -4.58
CA GLY A 180 -2.00 -4.26 -4.75
C GLY A 180 -1.19 -5.52 -4.55
N GLY A 181 -1.46 -6.54 -5.36
CA GLY A 181 -0.87 -7.87 -5.23
C GLY A 181 -1.92 -8.98 -5.36
N SER A 182 -1.84 -9.99 -4.52
CA SER A 182 -2.67 -11.19 -4.61
C SER A 182 -4.00 -11.07 -3.83
N PRO A 183 -5.14 -11.50 -4.43
CA PRO A 183 -6.41 -11.67 -3.73
C PRO A 183 -6.36 -12.73 -2.62
N ALA A 184 -5.41 -13.68 -2.66
CA ALA A 184 -5.29 -14.70 -1.61
C ALA A 184 -4.99 -14.09 -0.22
N MET A 185 -4.10 -13.10 -0.18
CA MET A 185 -3.80 -12.34 1.05
C MET A 185 -4.98 -11.46 1.47
N VAL A 186 -5.72 -10.87 0.50
CA VAL A 186 -6.95 -10.12 0.80
C VAL A 186 -7.93 -11.00 1.55
N GLY A 187 -8.28 -12.15 0.99
CA GLY A 187 -9.20 -13.12 1.60
C GLY A 187 -8.73 -13.54 2.99
N TYR A 188 -7.44 -13.82 3.15
CA TYR A 188 -6.89 -14.19 4.45
C TYR A 188 -7.04 -13.08 5.50
N LEU A 189 -6.73 -11.83 5.15
CA LEU A 189 -6.86 -10.69 6.05
C LEU A 189 -8.33 -10.36 6.36
N VAL A 190 -9.23 -10.44 5.38
CA VAL A 190 -10.68 -10.30 5.61
C VAL A 190 -11.15 -11.34 6.64
N SER A 191 -10.68 -12.58 6.54
CA SER A 191 -11.03 -13.64 7.48
C SER A 191 -10.55 -13.38 8.91
N ALA A 192 -9.52 -12.56 9.10
CA ALA A 192 -9.02 -12.21 10.42
C ALA A 192 -9.93 -11.25 11.19
N PHE A 193 -10.89 -10.62 10.51
CA PHE A 193 -11.78 -9.62 11.11
C PHE A 193 -13.27 -9.96 10.94
N THR A 194 -13.62 -11.08 10.32
CA THR A 194 -15.01 -11.44 10.00
C THR A 194 -15.32 -12.90 10.38
N PRO A 195 -16.61 -13.25 10.57
CA PRO A 195 -16.97 -14.64 10.82
C PRO A 195 -16.55 -15.54 9.65
N ALA A 196 -16.06 -16.74 9.96
CA ALA A 196 -15.73 -17.73 8.94
C ALA A 196 -16.96 -18.03 8.05
N GLY A 197 -16.77 -18.01 6.73
CA GLY A 197 -17.84 -18.22 5.75
C GLY A 197 -18.83 -17.06 5.61
N ALA A 198 -18.52 -15.85 6.09
CA ALA A 198 -19.33 -14.67 5.82
C ALA A 198 -19.50 -14.45 4.29
N PRO A 199 -20.72 -14.20 3.79
CA PRO A 199 -20.99 -14.07 2.35
C PRO A 199 -20.62 -12.66 1.84
N ILE A 200 -19.37 -12.26 2.05
CA ILE A 200 -18.86 -10.90 1.77
C ILE A 200 -17.71 -10.87 0.76
N TYR A 201 -17.04 -12.01 0.56
CA TYR A 201 -15.90 -12.14 -0.34
C TYR A 201 -16.31 -11.89 -1.79
N ASN A 202 -15.45 -11.19 -2.53
CA ASN A 202 -15.68 -10.92 -3.94
C ASN A 202 -15.72 -12.23 -4.74
N GLU A 203 -16.58 -12.28 -5.75
CA GLU A 203 -16.61 -13.35 -6.75
C GLU A 203 -16.00 -12.82 -8.04
N PHE A 204 -14.82 -13.32 -8.41
CA PHE A 204 -14.15 -12.98 -9.65
C PHE A 204 -14.80 -13.72 -10.81
N GLN A 205 -15.36 -12.95 -11.75
CA GLN A 205 -15.91 -13.47 -13.00
C GLN A 205 -14.81 -13.54 -14.04
N TYR A 206 -14.54 -14.74 -14.56
CA TYR A 206 -13.57 -15.00 -15.63
C TYR A 206 -14.26 -15.51 -16.89
N ARG A 207 -13.52 -15.61 -17.98
CA ARG A 207 -13.99 -16.33 -19.17
C ARG A 207 -14.19 -17.82 -18.83
N GLY A 208 -15.44 -18.28 -18.87
CA GLY A 208 -15.78 -19.69 -18.67
C GLY A 208 -15.96 -20.14 -17.21
N GLY A 209 -15.95 -19.23 -16.23
CA GLY A 209 -16.21 -19.58 -14.84
C GLY A 209 -16.02 -18.42 -13.87
N SER A 210 -16.13 -18.72 -12.59
CA SER A 210 -15.89 -17.75 -11.52
C SER A 210 -15.08 -18.38 -10.39
N ALA A 211 -14.40 -17.55 -9.59
CA ALA A 211 -13.70 -17.98 -8.40
C ALA A 211 -13.92 -17.00 -7.25
N SER A 212 -14.05 -17.52 -6.03
CA SER A 212 -14.22 -16.71 -4.84
C SER A 212 -12.89 -16.21 -4.28
N GLU A 213 -12.88 -14.99 -3.74
CA GLU A 213 -11.78 -14.43 -2.95
C GLU A 213 -11.70 -15.03 -1.52
N ALA A 214 -12.67 -15.87 -1.13
CA ALA A 214 -12.63 -16.54 0.15
C ALA A 214 -11.33 -17.37 0.30
N PRO A 215 -10.62 -17.28 1.44
CA PRO A 215 -9.35 -17.97 1.59
C PRO A 215 -9.57 -19.49 1.69
N GLY A 216 -8.62 -20.27 1.15
CA GLY A 216 -8.62 -21.72 1.30
C GLY A 216 -8.49 -22.17 2.75
N VAL A 217 -7.79 -21.39 3.57
CA VAL A 217 -7.68 -21.57 5.03
C VAL A 217 -7.99 -20.24 5.73
N TYR A 218 -9.00 -20.24 6.60
CA TYR A 218 -9.40 -19.06 7.38
C TYR A 218 -8.45 -18.82 8.56
N TYR A 219 -8.29 -17.56 8.95
CA TYR A 219 -7.58 -17.21 10.17
C TYR A 219 -8.26 -17.80 11.41
N ALA A 220 -7.49 -18.42 12.30
CA ALA A 220 -8.03 -19.24 13.37
C ALA A 220 -8.65 -18.46 14.54
N ALA A 221 -8.27 -17.18 14.72
CA ALA A 221 -8.67 -16.36 15.87
C ALA A 221 -9.23 -14.99 15.43
N PRO A 222 -10.35 -14.97 14.67
CA PRO A 222 -10.85 -13.73 14.09
C PRO A 222 -11.29 -12.74 15.18
N ARG A 223 -10.96 -11.47 14.95
CA ARG A 223 -11.28 -10.36 15.85
C ARG A 223 -12.53 -9.65 15.36
N LEU A 224 -13.68 -10.18 15.74
CA LEU A 224 -14.98 -9.77 15.19
C LEU A 224 -15.43 -8.38 15.64
N GLU A 225 -15.15 -8.02 16.90
CA GLU A 225 -15.70 -6.81 17.54
C GLU A 225 -14.68 -5.65 17.62
N THR A 226 -13.42 -5.91 17.30
CA THR A 226 -12.35 -4.91 17.39
C THR A 226 -12.58 -3.80 16.35
N PRO A 227 -12.68 -2.52 16.75
CA PRO A 227 -12.74 -1.40 15.81
C PRO A 227 -11.61 -1.48 14.78
N LEU A 228 -11.96 -1.39 13.51
CA LEU A 228 -11.04 -1.56 12.39
C LEU A 228 -11.12 -0.34 11.48
N TYR A 229 -9.96 0.22 11.20
CA TYR A 229 -9.79 1.35 10.30
C TYR A 229 -8.80 0.97 9.20
N ILE A 230 -9.06 1.44 7.99
CA ILE A 230 -8.16 1.23 6.86
C ILE A 230 -7.83 2.60 6.29
N VAL A 231 -6.54 2.92 6.18
CA VAL A 231 -6.11 4.20 5.60
C VAL A 231 -5.62 4.02 4.17
N THR A 232 -6.13 4.87 3.28
CA THR A 232 -5.93 4.78 1.83
C THR A 232 -5.39 6.08 1.25
N SER A 233 -4.80 5.99 0.05
CA SER A 233 -4.43 7.15 -0.77
C SER A 233 -4.84 6.91 -2.23
N ALA A 234 -4.68 7.94 -3.08
CA ALA A 234 -4.81 7.80 -4.52
C ALA A 234 -3.81 6.80 -5.17
N ARG A 235 -2.79 6.34 -4.43
CA ARG A 235 -1.86 5.27 -4.87
C ARG A 235 -2.34 3.87 -4.51
N THR A 236 -3.31 3.74 -3.60
CA THR A 236 -3.85 2.45 -3.23
C THR A 236 -4.54 1.84 -4.45
N GLY A 237 -4.14 0.63 -4.84
CA GLY A 237 -4.54 0.05 -6.13
C GLY A 237 -4.78 -1.46 -6.07
N SER A 238 -5.57 -1.97 -7.01
CA SER A 238 -5.74 -3.41 -7.26
C SER A 238 -6.18 -4.19 -6.02
N ALA A 239 -5.54 -5.31 -5.69
CA ALA A 239 -5.91 -6.10 -4.52
C ALA A 239 -5.92 -5.29 -3.21
N ALA A 240 -5.15 -4.19 -3.11
CA ALA A 240 -5.17 -3.30 -1.95
C ALA A 240 -6.45 -2.47 -1.84
N GLU A 241 -7.23 -2.35 -2.92
CA GLU A 241 -8.56 -1.76 -2.92
C GLU A 241 -9.64 -2.79 -2.53
N ALA A 242 -9.43 -4.07 -2.85
CA ALA A 242 -10.36 -5.15 -2.52
C ALA A 242 -10.60 -5.29 -1.01
N LEU A 243 -9.55 -5.12 -0.20
CA LEU A 243 -9.64 -5.20 1.27
C LEU A 243 -10.55 -4.11 1.87
N PRO A 244 -10.30 -2.80 1.66
CA PRO A 244 -11.20 -1.76 2.14
C PRO A 244 -12.58 -1.83 1.48
N TYR A 245 -12.70 -2.12 0.18
CA TYR A 245 -14.01 -2.24 -0.47
C TYR A 245 -14.89 -3.31 0.19
N THR A 246 -14.33 -4.51 0.40
CA THR A 246 -15.04 -5.64 1.00
C THR A 246 -15.45 -5.36 2.44
N LEU A 247 -14.54 -4.82 3.25
CA LEU A 247 -14.80 -4.59 4.67
C LEU A 247 -15.66 -3.35 4.91
N GLN A 248 -15.60 -2.34 4.05
CA GLN A 248 -16.49 -1.19 4.08
C GLN A 248 -17.91 -1.60 3.68
N ALA A 249 -18.07 -2.35 2.58
CA ALA A 249 -19.38 -2.83 2.15
C ALA A 249 -20.08 -3.69 3.22
N ALA A 250 -19.29 -4.41 4.03
CA ALA A 250 -19.77 -5.22 5.14
C ALA A 250 -19.98 -4.44 6.46
N ASP A 251 -19.88 -3.10 6.45
CA ASP A 251 -19.90 -2.23 7.63
C ASP A 251 -18.90 -2.67 8.74
N ARG A 252 -17.80 -3.32 8.34
CA ARG A 252 -16.81 -3.90 9.26
C ARG A 252 -15.64 -2.98 9.51
N ALA A 253 -15.24 -2.17 8.54
CA ALA A 253 -14.13 -1.23 8.66
C ALA A 253 -14.56 0.19 8.26
N VAL A 254 -13.92 1.19 8.87
CA VAL A 254 -14.02 2.59 8.44
C VAL A 254 -12.81 2.93 7.58
N VAL A 255 -13.04 3.41 6.36
CA VAL A 255 -12.01 3.82 5.41
C VAL A 255 -11.74 5.31 5.56
N VAL A 256 -10.46 5.68 5.73
CA VAL A 256 -10.04 7.05 6.02
C VAL A 256 -8.91 7.46 5.07
N GLY A 257 -9.03 8.62 4.42
CA GLY A 257 -7.98 9.13 3.53
C GLY A 257 -8.53 9.60 2.20
N GLU A 258 -7.85 9.25 1.11
CA GLU A 258 -8.25 9.63 -0.25
C GLU A 258 -8.95 8.47 -0.97
N ALA A 259 -9.71 8.80 -2.00
CA ALA A 259 -10.23 7.82 -2.95
C ALA A 259 -9.08 7.09 -3.65
N THR A 260 -9.24 5.80 -3.88
CA THR A 260 -8.19 4.92 -4.44
C THR A 260 -8.13 4.95 -5.97
N ALA A 261 -7.18 4.24 -6.56
CA ALA A 261 -6.84 4.35 -7.99
C ALA A 261 -7.92 3.83 -8.96
N GLY A 262 -8.75 2.87 -8.55
CA GLY A 262 -9.83 2.30 -9.36
C GLY A 262 -9.41 1.18 -10.31
N GLY A 263 -8.48 0.31 -9.93
CA GLY A 263 -8.01 -0.80 -10.77
C GLY A 263 -8.46 -2.17 -10.28
N ALA A 264 -9.73 -2.53 -10.46
CA ALA A 264 -10.31 -3.76 -9.90
C ALA A 264 -10.01 -5.03 -10.70
N ASN A 265 -9.85 -4.90 -12.02
CA ASN A 265 -9.80 -6.07 -12.90
C ASN A 265 -8.41 -6.73 -12.93
N PRO A 266 -8.27 -7.99 -12.46
CA PRO A 266 -7.02 -8.72 -12.62
C PRO A 266 -6.77 -9.05 -14.09
N GLY A 267 -5.49 -9.27 -14.42
CA GLY A 267 -5.08 -9.63 -15.76
C GLY A 267 -3.64 -10.11 -15.82
N GLY A 268 -3.18 -10.31 -17.05
CA GLY A 268 -1.83 -10.76 -17.31
C GLY A 268 -1.30 -10.22 -18.62
N THR A 269 0.02 -10.25 -18.75
CA THR A 269 0.73 -9.87 -19.96
C THR A 269 0.78 -11.05 -20.93
N ILE A 270 0.36 -10.83 -22.17
CA ILE A 270 0.33 -11.81 -23.26
C ILE A 270 1.36 -11.39 -24.31
N ASP A 271 2.24 -12.31 -24.71
CA ASP A 271 3.16 -12.11 -25.83
C ASP A 271 2.37 -12.07 -27.15
N VAL A 272 2.62 -11.03 -27.95
CA VAL A 272 1.97 -10.82 -29.26
C VAL A 272 2.99 -10.78 -30.41
N GLY A 273 4.22 -11.23 -30.15
CA GLY A 273 5.30 -11.43 -31.11
C GLY A 273 6.23 -10.22 -31.25
N GLU A 274 7.43 -10.46 -31.81
CA GLU A 274 8.43 -9.42 -32.13
C GLU A 274 8.83 -8.52 -30.94
N GLY A 275 8.77 -9.07 -29.71
CA GLY A 275 9.08 -8.36 -28.47
C GLY A 275 7.93 -7.49 -27.93
N PHE A 276 6.76 -7.50 -28.58
CA PHE A 276 5.56 -6.84 -28.08
C PHE A 276 4.80 -7.71 -27.10
N THR A 277 4.22 -7.07 -26.09
CA THR A 277 3.27 -7.71 -25.19
C THR A 277 2.06 -6.81 -24.94
N VAL A 278 0.92 -7.40 -24.60
CA VAL A 278 -0.30 -6.68 -24.20
C VAL A 278 -0.80 -7.20 -22.86
N PHE A 279 -1.05 -6.29 -21.90
CA PHE A 279 -1.76 -6.64 -20.67
C PHE A 279 -3.27 -6.72 -20.96
N VAL A 280 -3.90 -7.84 -20.63
CA VAL A 280 -5.33 -8.07 -20.83
C VAL A 280 -5.98 -8.48 -19.51
N SER A 281 -6.99 -7.73 -19.09
CA SER A 281 -7.83 -8.08 -17.95
C SER A 281 -8.60 -9.36 -18.24
N ASN A 282 -8.37 -10.40 -17.45
CA ASN A 282 -8.97 -11.72 -17.66
C ASN A 282 -10.06 -12.06 -16.63
N GLY A 283 -10.25 -11.22 -15.61
CA GLY A 283 -11.37 -11.31 -14.70
C GLY A 283 -11.88 -9.95 -14.23
N SER A 284 -13.04 -9.98 -13.56
CA SER A 284 -13.60 -8.82 -12.88
C SER A 284 -14.25 -9.24 -11.56
N PRO A 285 -13.83 -8.70 -10.41
CA PRO A 285 -14.46 -9.01 -9.13
C PRO A 285 -15.87 -8.42 -9.08
N VAL A 286 -16.78 -9.11 -8.41
CA VAL A 286 -18.11 -8.58 -8.04
C VAL A 286 -18.30 -8.80 -6.55
N ASN A 287 -18.53 -7.74 -5.81
CA ASN A 287 -18.84 -7.83 -4.40
C ASN A 287 -20.32 -8.23 -4.21
N PRO A 288 -20.61 -9.25 -3.38
CA PRO A 288 -21.96 -9.76 -3.21
C PRO A 288 -22.91 -8.78 -2.49
N ILE A 289 -22.39 -7.80 -1.75
CA ILE A 289 -23.20 -6.81 -1.02
C ILE A 289 -23.53 -5.62 -1.92
N THR A 290 -22.55 -5.06 -2.63
CA THR A 290 -22.77 -3.90 -3.50
C THR A 290 -23.34 -4.27 -4.87
N GLY A 291 -23.16 -5.53 -5.30
CA GLY A 291 -23.51 -6.00 -6.63
C GLY A 291 -22.60 -5.49 -7.75
N GLY A 292 -21.50 -4.80 -7.41
CA GLY A 292 -20.54 -4.22 -8.34
C GLY A 292 -19.11 -4.32 -7.83
N ASN A 293 -18.23 -3.43 -8.32
CA ASN A 293 -16.83 -3.35 -7.89
C ASN A 293 -16.33 -1.90 -7.89
N TRP A 294 -15.02 -1.71 -7.70
CA TRP A 294 -14.37 -0.40 -7.61
C TRP A 294 -13.68 0.04 -8.92
N GLU A 295 -13.91 -0.67 -10.04
CA GLU A 295 -13.28 -0.35 -11.33
C GLU A 295 -13.63 1.08 -11.78
N GLY A 296 -12.61 1.88 -12.09
CA GLY A 296 -12.74 3.26 -12.58
C GLY A 296 -13.14 4.31 -11.55
N SER A 297 -13.79 3.94 -10.43
CA SER A 297 -14.15 4.88 -9.36
C SER A 297 -13.20 4.85 -8.17
N GLY A 298 -12.51 3.72 -7.96
CA GLY A 298 -11.84 3.43 -6.69
C GLY A 298 -12.84 3.22 -5.54
N VAL A 299 -12.28 2.99 -4.37
CA VAL A 299 -12.95 2.96 -3.07
C VAL A 299 -13.04 4.39 -2.57
N VAL A 300 -14.26 4.85 -2.32
CA VAL A 300 -14.51 6.17 -1.72
C VAL A 300 -14.40 6.03 -0.20
N PRO A 301 -13.55 6.84 0.47
CA PRO A 301 -13.38 6.76 1.92
C PRO A 301 -14.63 7.22 2.67
N ASP A 302 -14.90 6.64 3.83
CA ASP A 302 -15.97 7.10 4.74
C ASP A 302 -15.62 8.47 5.34
N VAL A 303 -14.32 8.72 5.55
CA VAL A 303 -13.77 9.98 6.05
C VAL A 303 -12.70 10.48 5.09
N GLU A 304 -13.07 11.45 4.26
CA GLU A 304 -12.18 12.03 3.26
C GLU A 304 -11.23 13.06 3.90
N VAL A 305 -9.93 12.77 3.82
CA VAL A 305 -8.83 13.64 4.27
C VAL A 305 -7.59 13.43 3.39
N PRO A 306 -6.65 14.38 3.30
CA PRO A 306 -5.38 14.16 2.60
C PRO A 306 -4.67 12.90 3.12
N ALA A 307 -3.99 12.16 2.23
CA ALA A 307 -3.34 10.90 2.61
C ALA A 307 -2.29 11.09 3.73
N GLU A 308 -1.63 12.25 3.78
CA GLU A 308 -0.67 12.59 4.85
C GLU A 308 -1.32 12.67 6.25
N ASP A 309 -2.59 13.05 6.31
CA ASP A 309 -3.37 13.20 7.54
C ASP A 309 -4.20 11.96 7.92
N ALA A 310 -4.35 11.00 7.00
CA ALA A 310 -5.25 9.87 7.17
C ALA A 310 -4.92 9.00 8.40
N LEU A 311 -3.64 8.67 8.63
CA LEU A 311 -3.23 7.87 9.79
C LEU A 311 -3.53 8.57 11.11
N ARG A 312 -3.36 9.90 11.17
CA ARG A 312 -3.66 10.68 12.37
C ARG A 312 -5.16 10.68 12.64
N HIS A 313 -5.99 10.92 11.61
CA HIS A 313 -7.44 10.88 11.74
C HIS A 313 -7.97 9.50 12.14
N ALA A 314 -7.43 8.43 11.54
CA ALA A 314 -7.79 7.06 11.91
C ALA A 314 -7.43 6.75 13.38
N GLN A 315 -6.29 7.25 13.89
CA GLN A 315 -5.96 7.14 15.32
C GLN A 315 -6.94 7.90 16.20
N ILE A 316 -7.35 9.12 15.83
CA ILE A 316 -8.34 9.89 16.59
C ILE A 316 -9.68 9.14 16.64
N LEU A 317 -10.17 8.64 15.50
CA LEU A 317 -11.40 7.86 15.44
C LEU A 317 -11.31 6.59 16.28
N ALA A 318 -10.19 5.88 16.22
CA ALA A 318 -9.94 4.72 17.07
C ALA A 318 -10.00 5.07 18.55
N LEU A 319 -9.32 6.14 18.98
CA LEU A 319 -9.34 6.61 20.37
C LEU A 319 -10.74 7.04 20.81
N ASP A 320 -11.51 7.70 19.94
CA ASP A 320 -12.89 8.10 20.23
C ASP A 320 -13.80 6.87 20.40
N ALA A 321 -13.66 5.85 19.55
CA ALA A 321 -14.38 4.59 19.70
C ALA A 321 -14.01 3.85 21.00
N LEU A 322 -12.77 3.99 21.46
CA LEU A 322 -12.26 3.37 22.69
C LEU A 322 -12.66 4.13 23.96
N ALA A 323 -12.87 5.43 23.91
CA ALA A 323 -13.10 6.29 25.07
C ALA A 323 -14.26 5.81 25.99
N SER A 324 -15.26 5.14 25.43
CA SER A 324 -16.39 4.57 26.18
C SER A 324 -16.32 3.05 26.40
N ARG A 325 -15.30 2.36 25.88
CA ARG A 325 -15.20 0.89 25.86
C ARG A 325 -14.08 0.34 26.75
N VAL A 326 -13.04 1.13 27.00
CA VAL A 326 -11.89 0.70 27.80
C VAL A 326 -12.14 0.76 29.30
N ASP A 327 -11.37 -0.03 30.05
CA ASP A 327 -11.37 0.03 31.50
C ASP A 327 -11.08 1.44 32.03
N ALA A 328 -11.73 1.79 33.14
CA ALA A 328 -11.61 3.12 33.75
C ALA A 328 -10.15 3.51 34.08
N ALA A 329 -9.27 2.52 34.26
CA ALA A 329 -7.84 2.67 34.50
C ALA A 329 -7.07 3.23 33.29
N TYR A 330 -7.51 2.97 32.06
CA TYR A 330 -6.84 3.40 30.82
C TYR A 330 -7.48 4.64 30.18
N ARG A 331 -8.46 5.27 30.84
CA ARG A 331 -9.11 6.49 30.30
C ARG A 331 -8.13 7.63 30.05
N ASN A 332 -7.11 7.77 30.90
CA ASN A 332 -6.07 8.77 30.70
C ASN A 332 -5.22 8.44 29.48
N ASP A 333 -4.91 7.16 29.24
CA ASP A 333 -4.14 6.73 28.09
C ASP A 333 -4.82 7.18 26.80
N ILE A 334 -6.10 6.87 26.66
CA ILE A 334 -6.90 7.27 25.50
C ILE A 334 -6.97 8.79 25.37
N ALA A 335 -7.36 9.50 26.44
CA ALA A 335 -7.53 10.95 26.40
C ALA A 335 -6.21 11.70 26.14
N TRP A 336 -5.09 11.18 26.64
CA TRP A 336 -3.79 11.84 26.50
C TRP A 336 -3.16 11.57 25.15
N SER A 337 -3.29 10.35 24.63
CA SER A 337 -2.92 10.03 23.25
C SER A 337 -3.71 10.87 22.24
N ARG A 338 -5.02 11.04 22.46
CA ARG A 338 -5.87 11.86 21.58
C ARG A 338 -5.44 13.32 21.59
N ALA A 339 -5.28 13.91 22.77
CA ALA A 339 -4.85 15.29 22.91
C ALA A 339 -3.45 15.56 22.31
N ALA A 340 -2.56 14.56 22.32
CA ALA A 340 -1.25 14.67 21.68
C ALA A 340 -1.34 14.76 20.15
N LEU A 341 -2.27 14.00 19.54
CA LEU A 341 -2.51 14.04 18.09
C LEU A 341 -3.14 15.38 17.63
N GLU A 342 -3.97 16.00 18.47
CA GLU A 342 -4.56 17.32 18.19
C GLU A 342 -3.56 18.47 18.40
N ALA A 343 -2.69 18.34 19.40
CA ALA A 343 -1.66 19.33 19.71
C ALA A 343 -0.66 19.55 18.56
N ASP A 344 -0.42 18.52 17.75
CA ASP A 344 0.41 18.62 16.56
C ASP A 344 -0.22 19.48 15.45
N GLU A 345 -1.54 19.70 15.46
CA GLU A 345 -2.22 20.67 14.57
C GLU A 345 -2.28 22.08 15.16
N SER A 346 -2.44 22.20 16.48
CA SER A 346 -2.59 23.49 17.15
C SER A 346 -1.24 24.14 17.46
N ALA A 347 -0.57 24.67 16.44
CA ALA A 347 0.61 25.51 16.60
C ALA A 347 0.24 26.91 17.14
N GLU A 348 -0.34 27.00 18.34
CA GLU A 348 -0.43 28.28 19.06
C GLU A 348 0.92 28.60 19.73
N ASN A 349 1.85 29.05 18.89
CA ASN A 349 3.14 29.64 19.28
C ASN A 349 2.95 31.10 19.75
N SER A 350 2.27 31.29 20.88
CA SER A 350 2.11 32.61 21.51
C SER A 350 2.70 32.72 22.93
N ALA A 351 3.23 31.63 23.48
CA ALA A 351 3.81 31.64 24.82
C ALA A 351 5.34 31.78 24.79
N ASP A 352 5.88 32.58 25.70
CA ASP A 352 7.31 32.73 25.92
C ASP A 352 7.91 31.44 26.51
N LEU A 353 8.29 30.51 25.62
CA LEU A 353 8.96 29.25 25.98
C LEU A 353 10.29 29.50 26.71
N ALA A 354 10.94 30.64 26.48
CA ALA A 354 12.19 30.98 27.16
C ALA A 354 11.96 31.16 28.68
N ALA A 355 10.78 31.63 29.09
CA ALA A 355 10.44 31.76 30.50
C ALA A 355 10.39 30.41 31.25
N LEU A 356 10.14 29.32 30.52
CA LEU A 356 10.06 27.95 31.05
C LEU A 356 11.43 27.27 31.14
N ALA A 357 12.45 27.76 30.42
CA ALA A 357 13.78 27.19 30.42
C ALA A 357 14.47 27.31 31.80
N GLY A 358 15.30 26.33 32.15
CA GLY A 358 16.00 26.30 33.44
C GLY A 358 16.25 24.89 33.97
N SER A 359 16.80 24.81 35.18
CA SER A 359 17.04 23.56 35.90
C SER A 359 15.90 23.27 36.87
N TYR A 360 15.46 22.01 36.90
CA TYR A 360 14.41 21.50 37.76
C TYR A 360 14.87 20.15 38.32
N GLY A 361 15.64 20.17 39.40
CA GLY A 361 16.32 19.00 39.95
C GLY A 361 17.14 18.26 38.88
N PRO A 362 16.84 16.99 38.56
CA PRO A 362 17.61 16.22 37.57
C PRO A 362 17.32 16.63 36.11
N TYR A 363 16.37 17.53 35.87
CA TYR A 363 15.96 17.96 34.54
C TYR A 363 16.52 19.33 34.19
N ARG A 364 16.98 19.49 32.94
CA ARG A 364 17.24 20.80 32.36
C ARG A 364 16.32 21.01 31.17
N ILE A 365 15.56 22.09 31.18
CA ILE A 365 14.63 22.49 30.13
C ILE A 365 15.27 23.58 29.27
N GLU A 366 15.14 23.41 27.96
CA GLU A 366 15.64 24.32 26.94
C GLU A 366 14.53 24.61 25.93
N ALA A 367 14.39 25.88 25.52
CA ALA A 367 13.42 26.28 24.50
C ALA A 367 13.95 25.94 23.10
N ALA A 368 13.06 25.46 22.22
CA ALA A 368 13.33 25.20 20.82
C ALA A 368 12.21 25.79 19.95
N ASP A 369 12.41 25.82 18.63
CA ASP A 369 11.45 26.41 17.68
C ASP A 369 10.09 25.71 17.68
N ASP A 370 10.06 24.40 17.99
CA ASP A 370 8.89 23.51 17.91
C ASP A 370 8.42 22.99 19.29
N GLY A 371 8.86 23.63 20.38
CA GLY A 371 8.48 23.27 21.75
C GLY A 371 9.63 23.36 22.76
N LEU A 372 9.72 22.38 23.65
CA LEU A 372 10.78 22.32 24.66
C LEU A 372 11.62 21.05 24.52
N LEU A 373 12.89 21.15 24.91
CA LEU A 373 13.82 20.04 25.05
C LEU A 373 14.05 19.77 26.53
N LEU A 374 13.87 18.52 26.94
CA LEU A 374 14.18 18.06 28.29
C LEU A 374 15.42 17.17 28.27
N HIS A 375 16.43 17.63 28.99
CA HIS A 375 17.68 16.91 29.24
C HIS A 375 17.65 16.25 30.61
N GLN A 376 18.08 14.99 30.69
CA GLN A 376 18.19 14.25 31.95
C GLN A 376 19.52 13.48 32.01
N GLY A 377 20.57 14.14 32.50
CA GLY A 377 21.91 13.57 32.54
C GLY A 377 22.39 13.14 31.14
N ARG A 378 22.73 11.85 30.98
CA ARG A 378 23.18 11.27 29.69
C ARG A 378 22.08 10.58 28.89
N ARG A 379 20.81 10.69 29.30
CA ARG A 379 19.69 10.09 28.57
C ARG A 379 19.44 10.85 27.27
N PRO A 380 18.87 10.19 26.25
CA PRO A 380 18.42 10.87 25.04
C PRO A 380 17.54 12.07 25.38
N VAL A 381 17.76 13.18 24.67
CA VAL A 381 16.97 14.40 24.85
C VAL A 381 15.54 14.13 24.45
N LYS A 382 14.60 14.50 25.32
CA LYS A 382 13.17 14.35 25.07
C LYS A 382 12.63 15.62 24.44
N ARG A 383 11.87 15.48 23.35
CA ARG A 383 11.12 16.60 22.74
C ARG A 383 9.74 16.67 23.38
N LEU A 384 9.36 17.86 23.83
CA LEU A 384 8.08 18.11 24.45
C LEU A 384 7.19 18.94 23.53
N GLY A 385 6.02 18.40 23.20
CA GLY A 385 4.95 19.13 22.50
C GLY A 385 4.04 19.82 23.51
N ARG A 386 3.42 20.92 23.13
CA ARG A 386 2.52 21.69 24.01
C ARG A 386 1.10 21.16 23.88
N VAL A 387 0.47 20.80 25.00
CA VAL A 387 -0.96 20.47 25.01
C VAL A 387 -1.80 21.75 25.12
N SER A 388 -1.52 22.57 26.14
CA SER A 388 -2.17 23.87 26.37
C SER A 388 -1.47 24.59 27.51
N GLY A 389 -1.40 25.93 27.48
CA GLY A 389 -0.83 26.69 28.59
C GLY A 389 0.56 26.19 29.03
N ASP A 390 0.75 25.93 30.31
CA ASP A 390 2.00 25.40 30.87
C ASP A 390 2.05 23.85 30.91
N LEU A 391 1.19 23.16 30.15
CA LEU A 391 1.13 21.70 30.06
C LEU A 391 1.70 21.19 28.73
N PHE A 392 2.65 20.27 28.82
CA PHE A 392 3.36 19.65 27.71
C PHE A 392 3.28 18.12 27.80
N PHE A 393 3.53 17.44 26.68
CA PHE A 393 3.63 15.98 26.60
C PHE A 393 4.96 15.58 25.96
N GLU A 394 5.47 14.40 26.28
CA GLU A 394 6.63 13.82 25.56
C GLU A 394 6.20 13.32 24.18
N ARG A 395 6.75 13.87 23.10
CA ARG A 395 6.35 13.51 21.72
C ARG A 395 6.51 12.01 21.42
N ALA A 396 7.55 11.38 21.99
CA ALA A 396 7.79 9.94 21.84
C ALA A 396 6.92 9.06 22.75
N ASN A 397 6.28 9.62 23.77
CA ASN A 397 5.41 8.90 24.68
C ASN A 397 4.34 9.85 25.26
N PRO A 398 3.15 9.94 24.64
CA PRO A 398 2.11 10.87 25.04
C PRO A 398 1.50 10.56 26.42
N LEU A 399 1.84 9.42 27.04
CA LEU A 399 1.38 9.02 28.37
C LEU A 399 2.16 9.69 29.52
N ILE A 400 3.12 10.55 29.19
CA ILE A 400 3.88 11.36 30.15
C ILE A 400 3.63 12.83 29.85
N ARG A 401 3.19 13.57 30.87
CA ARG A 401 2.94 15.00 30.81
C ARG A 401 3.84 15.78 31.75
N TYR A 402 4.15 17.00 31.35
CA TYR A 402 5.01 17.94 32.06
C TYR A 402 4.24 19.24 32.28
N ARG A 403 3.96 19.58 33.54
CA ARG A 403 3.27 20.82 33.92
C ARG A 403 4.25 21.75 34.61
N PHE A 404 4.44 22.94 34.06
CA PHE A 404 5.15 24.00 34.76
C PHE A 404 4.19 24.67 35.73
N VAL A 405 4.60 24.79 36.99
CA VAL A 405 3.79 25.38 38.05
C VAL A 405 4.23 26.82 38.25
N ARG A 406 3.28 27.76 38.18
CA ARG A 406 3.51 29.18 38.39
C ARG A 406 2.84 29.68 39.65
N GLU A 407 3.47 30.66 40.29
CA GLU A 407 2.89 31.50 41.33
C GLU A 407 3.32 32.95 41.04
N ASP A 408 2.38 33.89 41.07
CA ASP A 408 2.62 35.31 40.76
C ASP A 408 3.39 35.58 39.44
N GLY A 409 3.19 34.71 38.44
CA GLY A 409 3.82 34.80 37.12
C GLY A 409 5.20 34.13 37.02
N ALA A 410 5.84 33.80 38.13
CA ALA A 410 7.13 33.09 38.17
C ALA A 410 6.91 31.57 38.10
N VAL A 411 7.72 30.88 37.29
CA VAL A 411 7.73 29.39 37.27
C VAL A 411 8.54 28.90 38.46
N LEU A 412 7.90 28.11 39.33
CA LEU A 412 8.48 27.60 40.58
C LEU A 412 8.92 26.15 40.50
N ALA A 413 8.23 25.33 39.70
CA ALA A 413 8.48 23.90 39.66
C ALA A 413 8.06 23.28 38.33
N LEU A 414 8.53 22.05 38.11
CA LEU A 414 8.10 21.17 37.06
C LEU A 414 7.49 19.89 37.66
N GLU A 415 6.26 19.59 37.27
CA GLU A 415 5.57 18.36 37.63
C GLU A 415 5.52 17.39 36.45
N THR A 416 5.94 16.16 36.68
CA THR A 416 5.79 15.04 35.74
C THR A 416 4.59 14.20 36.15
N HIS A 417 3.60 14.12 35.27
CA HIS A 417 2.36 13.37 35.45
C HIS A 417 2.40 12.13 34.55
N PHE A 418 2.06 10.97 35.10
CA PHE A 418 1.94 9.71 34.35
C PHE A 418 0.47 9.35 34.17
N ALA A 419 0.11 8.71 33.06
CA ALA A 419 -1.28 8.32 32.80
C ALA A 419 -1.83 7.36 33.88
N SER A 420 -0.95 6.59 34.55
CA SER A 420 -1.24 5.76 35.72
C SER A 420 -1.76 6.53 36.95
N GLY A 421 -1.61 7.86 36.98
CA GLY A 421 -1.93 8.72 38.11
C GLY A 421 -0.74 9.08 39.00
N ASP A 422 0.45 8.52 38.73
CA ASP A 422 1.67 8.90 39.46
C ASP A 422 2.08 10.34 39.16
N LEU A 423 2.62 11.02 40.18
CA LEU A 423 3.08 12.40 40.10
C LEU A 423 4.49 12.52 40.69
N ARG A 424 5.34 13.29 40.02
CA ARG A 424 6.66 13.71 40.55
C ARG A 424 6.81 15.20 40.39
N ARG A 425 7.36 15.87 41.41
CA ARG A 425 7.60 17.31 41.39
C ARG A 425 9.09 17.61 41.59
N GLN A 426 9.60 18.57 40.83
CA GLN A 426 10.96 19.09 40.94
C GLN A 426 10.88 20.62 41.04
N GLU A 427 11.41 21.18 42.13
CA GLU A 427 11.49 22.63 42.27
C GLU A 427 12.52 23.20 41.29
N ARG A 428 12.28 24.42 40.82
CA ARG A 428 13.19 25.18 39.98
C ARG A 428 14.37 25.66 40.81
N GLU A 429 15.57 25.56 40.24
CA GLU A 429 16.82 26.00 40.88
C GLU A 429 17.09 27.51 40.72
#